data_AF-A0A7Y7TEJ5-F1
#
_entry.id   AF-A0A7Y7TEJ5-F1
#
_cell.length_a   1.000
_cell.length_b   1.000
_cell.length_c   1.000
_cell.angle_alpha   90.00
_cell.angle_beta   90.00
_cell.angle_gamma   90.00
#
_symmetry.space_group_name_H-M   'P 1'
#
loop_
_entity.id
_entity.type
_entity.pdbx_description
1 polymer ?
#
loop_
_entity_poly.entity_id
_entity_poly.type
_entity_poly.pdbx_seq_one_letter_code
_entity_poly.pdbx_strand_id
1 'polypeptide(L)'
;MDDNNQSDRFLQRRGVINFSAQHVVAEYLDCCQKLATMADRGQSEPLKQRIIDQCARKLAEVHESLMPTKWWKFRKIFIAWRLIHRVSEDMLLLMDAEELSAEGRKTLHDLKTAPLPDIVRLDWISMIEEKQKKLDESLKQAVPVMEKGTAQLYRTAANVINDNVDDRFWDIWSRRLLILIYSILLVLGISFLLLQFARPGGFSLALGGVLLLGAMGGLASGILTGEQEFMAKGHFWIAVFSFPLVRTTQGAVAALIVFWMIQCNYLIRIEPPLERYNRAYLCMTSPVWHDPVFIRNLPGRVAGKASHARNTPFLPYSSPKSEKKEPLLDLKAPPGKQIYLYLLVLFFAGFTGDKLLKFMSDKVTTRLFSEAEKTKESKK
;
A
#
# COMPACT_ATOMS: atom_id res chain seq x y z
N MET A 1 1.02 -22.25 39.21
CA MET A 1 0.82 -21.15 40.18
C MET A 1 1.54 -19.84 39.79
N ASP A 2 2.27 -19.77 38.66
CA ASP A 2 2.94 -18.54 38.19
C ASP A 2 2.13 -17.67 37.21
N ASP A 3 1.01 -18.16 36.66
CA ASP A 3 0.25 -17.42 35.62
C ASP A 3 -0.51 -16.20 36.16
N ASN A 4 -0.97 -16.24 37.43
CA ASN A 4 -1.67 -15.09 38.03
C ASN A 4 -0.78 -13.86 38.15
N ASN A 5 0.54 -14.06 38.33
CA ASN A 5 1.49 -12.95 38.47
C ASN A 5 1.89 -12.32 37.12
N GLN A 6 1.61 -13.00 36.00
CA GLN A 6 1.87 -12.47 34.66
C GLN A 6 0.71 -11.61 34.13
N SER A 7 -0.54 -12.00 34.39
CA SER A 7 -1.73 -11.20 34.01
C SER A 7 -1.66 -9.79 34.63
N ASP A 8 -1.25 -9.69 35.90
CA ASP A 8 -1.10 -8.41 36.59
C ASP A 8 0.02 -7.53 36.02
N ARG A 9 1.12 -8.13 35.54
CA ARG A 9 2.22 -7.39 34.87
C ARG A 9 1.81 -6.84 33.50
N PHE A 10 0.89 -7.51 32.79
CA PHE A 10 0.32 -7.00 31.55
C PHE A 10 -0.66 -5.85 31.81
N LEU A 11 -1.51 -5.98 32.83
CA LEU A 11 -2.48 -4.95 33.22
C LEU A 11 -1.82 -3.66 33.73
N GLN A 12 -0.69 -3.75 34.43
CA GLN A 12 0.09 -2.57 34.86
C GLN A 12 0.72 -1.78 33.71
N ARG A 13 0.81 -2.32 32.48
CA ARG A 13 1.31 -1.62 31.29
C ARG A 13 0.22 -1.03 30.38
N ARG A 14 -1.02 -0.92 30.88
CA ARG A 14 -2.17 -0.33 30.15
C ARG A 14 -1.91 1.08 29.59
N GLY A 15 -0.98 1.84 30.15
CA GLY A 15 -0.70 3.22 29.72
C GLY A 15 0.04 3.39 28.39
N VAL A 16 0.65 2.33 27.82
CA VAL A 16 1.56 2.47 26.64
C VAL A 16 1.21 1.49 25.50
N ILE A 17 0.26 0.58 25.71
CA ILE A 17 -0.07 -0.46 24.74
C ILE A 17 -1.25 0.00 23.86
N ASN A 18 -1.06 -0.03 22.54
CA ASN A 18 -2.08 0.25 21.52
C ASN A 18 -3.37 -0.55 21.79
N PHE A 19 -4.56 0.08 21.70
CA PHE A 19 -5.88 -0.53 21.91
C PHE A 19 -6.05 -1.87 21.17
N SER A 20 -5.54 -1.98 19.93
CA SER A 20 -5.61 -3.23 19.17
C SER A 20 -4.82 -4.36 19.82
N ALA A 21 -3.65 -4.07 20.38
CA ALA A 21 -2.85 -5.07 21.08
C ALA A 21 -3.49 -5.46 22.43
N GLN A 22 -4.17 -4.54 23.10
CA GLN A 22 -4.94 -4.86 24.31
C GLN A 22 -6.09 -5.82 24.01
N HIS A 23 -6.79 -5.62 22.90
CA HIS A 23 -7.87 -6.52 22.48
C HIS A 23 -7.33 -7.92 22.14
N VAL A 24 -6.27 -8.03 21.35
CA VAL A 24 -5.64 -9.33 21.02
C VAL A 24 -5.16 -10.06 22.29
N VAL A 25 -4.62 -9.34 23.27
CA VAL A 25 -4.20 -9.92 24.56
C VAL A 25 -5.41 -10.39 25.37
N ALA A 26 -6.51 -9.63 25.39
CA ALA A 26 -7.73 -10.03 26.08
C ALA A 26 -8.33 -11.31 25.49
N GLU A 27 -8.42 -11.40 24.16
CA GLU A 27 -8.88 -12.61 23.45
C GLU A 27 -7.95 -13.81 23.70
N TYR A 28 -6.62 -13.59 23.69
CA TYR A 28 -5.66 -14.63 24.04
C TYR A 28 -5.91 -15.18 25.46
N LEU A 29 -6.12 -14.31 26.44
CA LEU A 29 -6.39 -14.72 27.82
C LEU A 29 -7.72 -15.48 27.95
N ASP A 30 -8.76 -15.04 27.24
CA ASP A 30 -10.05 -15.74 27.18
C ASP A 30 -9.90 -17.15 26.57
N CYS A 31 -9.17 -17.29 25.45
CA CYS A 31 -8.86 -18.60 24.87
C CYS A 31 -8.08 -19.51 25.82
N CYS A 32 -7.09 -18.97 26.54
CA CYS A 32 -6.34 -19.73 27.55
C CYS A 32 -7.26 -20.24 28.67
N GLN A 33 -8.14 -19.39 29.20
CA GLN A 33 -9.09 -19.76 30.25
C GLN A 33 -10.06 -20.84 29.77
N LYS A 34 -10.66 -20.65 28.59
CA LYS A 34 -11.56 -21.65 28.00
C LYS A 34 -10.86 -22.98 27.75
N LEU A 35 -9.62 -22.96 27.23
CA LEU A 35 -8.87 -24.19 26.97
C LEU A 35 -8.56 -24.94 28.27
N ALA A 36 -8.21 -24.24 29.35
CA ALA A 36 -8.01 -24.85 30.66
C ALA A 36 -9.30 -25.55 31.15
N THR A 37 -10.45 -24.88 31.05
CA THR A 37 -11.74 -25.49 31.46
C THR A 37 -12.11 -26.72 30.62
N MET A 38 -11.77 -26.74 29.32
CA MET A 38 -12.00 -27.88 28.45
C MET A 38 -11.01 -29.02 28.72
N ALA A 39 -9.76 -28.70 29.08
CA ALA A 39 -8.75 -29.68 29.45
C ALA A 39 -9.14 -30.44 30.72
N ASP A 40 -9.70 -29.75 31.72
CA ASP A 40 -10.19 -30.37 32.95
C ASP A 40 -11.35 -31.35 32.68
N ARG A 41 -12.21 -31.05 31.69
CA ARG A 41 -13.31 -31.93 31.27
C ARG A 41 -12.86 -33.09 30.36
N GLY A 42 -11.75 -32.94 29.66
CA GLY A 42 -11.34 -33.78 28.53
C GLY A 42 -10.36 -34.92 28.83
N GLN A 43 -9.89 -35.06 30.07
CA GLN A 43 -8.76 -35.94 30.43
C GLN A 43 -8.94 -37.42 30.06
N SER A 44 -10.18 -37.89 29.86
CA SER A 44 -10.48 -39.30 29.60
C SER A 44 -10.43 -39.71 28.11
N GLU A 45 -10.40 -38.78 27.16
CA GLU A 45 -10.49 -39.10 25.72
C GLU A 45 -9.21 -38.73 24.95
N PRO A 46 -8.47 -39.70 24.38
CA PRO A 46 -7.16 -39.45 23.76
C PRO A 46 -7.22 -38.55 22.52
N LEU A 47 -8.36 -38.51 21.83
CA LEU A 47 -8.56 -37.64 20.67
C LEU A 47 -8.74 -36.18 21.09
N LYS A 48 -9.50 -35.92 22.17
CA LYS A 48 -9.65 -34.58 22.74
C LYS A 48 -8.32 -34.05 23.28
N GLN A 49 -7.54 -34.91 23.93
CA GLN A 49 -6.22 -34.55 24.43
C GLN A 49 -5.29 -34.07 23.30
N ARG A 50 -5.28 -34.74 22.15
CA ARG A 50 -4.47 -34.29 20.98
C ARG A 50 -4.87 -32.90 20.48
N ILE A 51 -6.17 -32.59 20.47
CA ILE A 51 -6.68 -31.28 20.05
C ILE A 51 -6.30 -30.22 21.09
N ILE A 52 -6.40 -30.53 22.37
CA ILE A 52 -5.96 -29.65 23.47
C ILE A 52 -4.46 -29.33 23.32
N ASP A 53 -3.63 -30.34 23.11
CA ASP A 53 -2.18 -30.15 22.92
C ASP A 53 -1.87 -29.32 21.65
N GLN A 54 -2.69 -29.46 20.60
CA GLN A 54 -2.56 -28.63 19.40
C GLN A 54 -2.95 -27.16 19.68
N CYS A 55 -4.04 -26.93 20.41
CA CYS A 55 -4.46 -25.59 20.82
C CYS A 55 -3.43 -24.94 21.74
N ALA A 56 -2.89 -25.68 22.72
CA ALA A 56 -1.87 -25.20 23.64
C ALA A 56 -0.59 -24.77 22.90
N ARG A 57 -0.15 -25.56 21.90
CA ARG A 57 1.01 -25.19 21.06
C ARG A 57 0.77 -23.91 20.26
N LYS A 58 -0.41 -23.76 19.66
CA LYS A 58 -0.78 -22.52 18.94
C LYS A 58 -0.82 -21.32 19.89
N LEU A 59 -1.38 -21.47 21.09
CA LEU A 59 -1.41 -20.42 22.11
C LEU A 59 0.00 -20.05 22.63
N ALA A 60 0.91 -21.01 22.72
CA ALA A 60 2.31 -20.73 23.03
C ALA A 60 2.99 -19.88 21.93
N GLU A 61 2.70 -20.17 20.66
CA GLU A 61 3.17 -19.35 19.53
C GLU A 61 2.55 -17.94 19.53
N VAL A 62 1.27 -17.82 19.90
CA VAL A 62 0.60 -16.53 20.14
C VAL A 62 1.31 -15.75 21.25
N HIS A 63 1.59 -16.41 22.37
CA HIS A 63 2.29 -15.81 23.51
C HIS A 63 3.66 -15.28 23.10
N GLU A 64 4.47 -16.09 22.40
CA GLU A 64 5.77 -15.68 21.89
C GLU A 64 5.66 -14.50 20.91
N SER A 65 4.60 -14.49 20.10
CA SER A 65 4.31 -13.43 19.14
C SER A 65 3.92 -12.11 19.78
N LEU A 66 3.24 -12.16 20.94
CA LEU A 66 2.82 -10.98 21.70
C LEU A 66 3.93 -10.44 22.63
N MET A 67 4.92 -11.26 22.97
CA MET A 67 6.00 -10.89 23.90
C MET A 67 6.96 -9.83 23.34
N PRO A 68 7.47 -8.92 24.18
CA PRO A 68 8.19 -7.74 23.74
C PRO A 68 9.67 -8.01 23.44
N THR A 69 9.97 -8.66 22.32
CA THR A 69 11.32 -8.61 21.73
C THR A 69 11.43 -7.48 20.71
N LYS A 70 12.63 -6.90 20.61
CA LYS A 70 12.87 -5.52 20.14
C LYS A 70 12.55 -5.34 18.64
N TRP A 71 11.68 -4.36 18.36
CA TRP A 71 11.56 -3.58 17.12
C TRP A 71 10.85 -4.14 15.86
N TRP A 72 10.44 -5.41 15.80
CA TRP A 72 9.76 -5.97 14.59
C TRP A 72 8.42 -6.68 14.86
N LYS A 73 7.51 -5.99 15.58
CA LYS A 73 6.28 -6.60 16.15
C LYS A 73 5.04 -6.64 15.27
N PHE A 74 4.97 -5.84 14.21
CA PHE A 74 3.71 -5.69 13.46
C PHE A 74 3.28 -7.00 12.79
N ARG A 75 4.20 -7.73 12.14
CA ARG A 75 3.89 -9.03 11.53
C ARG A 75 3.44 -10.06 12.56
N LYS A 76 4.03 -10.04 13.75
CA LYS A 76 3.75 -11.01 14.82
C LYS A 76 2.34 -10.83 15.41
N ILE A 77 1.81 -9.60 15.46
CA ILE A 77 0.43 -9.34 15.91
C ILE A 77 -0.61 -9.97 14.98
N PHE A 78 -0.42 -9.92 13.65
CA PHE A 78 -1.37 -10.56 12.72
C PHE A 78 -1.30 -12.08 12.76
N ILE A 79 -0.09 -12.62 12.93
CA ILE A 79 0.09 -14.06 13.14
C ILE A 79 -0.61 -14.47 14.43
N ALA A 80 -0.42 -13.74 15.52
CA ALA A 80 -1.10 -13.96 16.79
C ALA A 80 -2.63 -13.92 16.63
N TRP A 81 -3.16 -12.89 15.96
CA TRP A 81 -4.60 -12.75 15.71
C TRP A 81 -5.18 -13.94 14.93
N ARG A 82 -4.55 -14.30 13.81
CA ARG A 82 -4.96 -15.46 13.01
C ARG A 82 -4.88 -16.76 13.81
N LEU A 83 -3.83 -16.94 14.61
CA LEU A 83 -3.67 -18.13 15.45
C LEU A 83 -4.74 -18.22 16.55
N ILE A 84 -5.16 -17.09 17.13
CA ILE A 84 -6.27 -17.05 18.09
C ILE A 84 -7.56 -17.54 17.43
N HIS A 85 -7.89 -17.04 16.23
CA HIS A 85 -9.01 -17.57 15.45
C HIS A 85 -8.89 -19.07 15.21
N ARG A 86 -7.70 -19.55 14.77
CA ARG A 86 -7.45 -21.00 14.59
C ARG A 86 -7.55 -21.83 15.85
N VAL A 87 -7.34 -21.25 17.03
CA VAL A 87 -7.56 -21.92 18.31
C VAL A 87 -9.05 -21.96 18.63
N SER A 88 -9.76 -20.84 18.51
CA SER A 88 -11.21 -20.78 18.74
C SER A 88 -11.98 -21.75 17.85
N GLU A 89 -11.56 -21.90 16.60
CA GLU A 89 -12.10 -22.86 15.62
C GLU A 89 -11.89 -24.31 16.04
N ASP A 90 -10.69 -24.65 16.52
CA ASP A 90 -10.36 -26.01 16.96
C ASP A 90 -11.06 -26.37 18.28
N MET A 91 -11.32 -25.38 19.13
CA MET A 91 -12.06 -25.57 20.39
C MET A 91 -13.52 -25.97 20.17
N LEU A 92 -14.12 -25.67 19.02
CA LEU A 92 -15.46 -26.15 18.65
C LEU A 92 -15.55 -27.68 18.65
N LEU A 93 -14.43 -28.37 18.40
CA LEU A 93 -14.37 -29.84 18.42
C LEU A 93 -14.34 -30.42 19.83
N LEU A 94 -14.12 -29.58 20.84
CA LEU A 94 -14.04 -29.96 22.25
C LEU A 94 -15.33 -29.66 23.03
N MET A 95 -16.22 -28.83 22.46
CA MET A 95 -17.48 -28.41 23.09
C MET A 95 -18.46 -29.56 23.27
N ASP A 96 -19.28 -29.45 24.31
CA ASP A 96 -20.45 -30.31 24.47
C ASP A 96 -21.59 -29.92 23.52
N ALA A 97 -22.67 -30.71 23.48
CA ALA A 97 -23.75 -30.49 22.51
C ALA A 97 -24.52 -29.18 22.78
N GLU A 98 -24.61 -28.76 24.05
CA GLU A 98 -25.32 -27.53 24.45
C GLU A 98 -24.50 -26.28 24.07
N GLU A 99 -23.20 -26.28 24.40
CA GLU A 99 -22.24 -25.25 24.02
C GLU A 99 -22.13 -25.16 22.48
N LEU A 100 -22.07 -26.31 21.79
CA LEU A 100 -22.01 -26.34 20.33
C LEU A 100 -23.29 -25.80 19.68
N SER A 101 -24.47 -26.04 20.25
CA SER A 101 -25.73 -25.45 19.78
C SER A 101 -25.74 -23.92 19.98
N ALA A 102 -25.25 -23.42 21.12
CA ALA A 102 -25.15 -21.99 21.35
C ALA A 102 -24.20 -21.32 20.36
N GLU A 103 -23.02 -21.89 20.14
CA GLU A 103 -22.02 -21.36 19.21
C GLU A 103 -22.45 -21.52 17.74
N GLY A 104 -23.22 -22.57 17.42
CA GLY A 104 -23.84 -22.76 16.11
C GLY A 104 -24.83 -21.65 15.77
N ARG A 105 -25.69 -21.25 16.73
CA ARG A 105 -26.58 -20.09 16.57
C ARG A 105 -25.82 -18.79 16.37
N LYS A 106 -24.72 -18.60 17.09
CA LYS A 106 -23.85 -17.44 16.94
C LYS A 106 -23.17 -17.42 15.57
N THR A 107 -22.59 -18.54 15.14
CA THR A 107 -21.97 -18.70 13.80
C THR A 107 -22.98 -18.42 12.68
N LEU A 108 -24.24 -18.86 12.85
CA LEU A 108 -25.31 -18.56 11.91
C LEU A 108 -25.65 -17.06 11.85
N HIS A 109 -25.70 -16.40 13.00
CA HIS A 109 -25.89 -14.95 13.06
C HIS A 109 -24.72 -14.22 12.37
N ASP A 110 -23.49 -14.64 12.68
CA ASP A 110 -22.28 -14.08 12.11
C ASP A 110 -22.27 -14.25 10.59
N LEU A 111 -22.60 -15.42 10.05
CA LEU A 111 -22.74 -15.64 8.60
C LEU A 111 -23.76 -14.72 7.93
N LYS A 112 -24.91 -14.46 8.58
CA LYS A 112 -25.94 -13.57 8.05
C LYS A 112 -25.45 -12.13 7.96
N THR A 113 -24.69 -11.68 8.96
CA THR A 113 -24.11 -10.33 8.99
C THR A 113 -22.78 -10.22 8.25
N ALA A 114 -22.11 -11.33 8.00
CA ALA A 114 -20.79 -11.34 7.43
C ALA A 114 -20.84 -10.83 5.99
N PRO A 115 -19.89 -9.95 5.62
CA PRO A 115 -19.79 -9.43 4.26
C PRO A 115 -19.08 -10.47 3.38
N LEU A 116 -19.77 -11.59 3.13
CA LEU A 116 -19.37 -12.67 2.23
C LEU A 116 -20.11 -12.53 0.89
N PRO A 117 -19.59 -13.10 -0.21
CA PRO A 117 -20.33 -13.18 -1.48
C PRO A 117 -21.66 -13.89 -1.27
N ASP A 118 -22.75 -13.37 -1.87
CA ASP A 118 -24.11 -13.86 -1.62
C ASP A 118 -24.29 -15.35 -1.87
N ILE A 119 -23.68 -15.88 -2.93
CA ILE A 119 -23.74 -17.30 -3.30
C ILE A 119 -23.12 -18.17 -2.18
N VAL A 120 -21.93 -17.81 -1.72
CA VAL A 120 -21.21 -18.53 -0.66
C VAL A 120 -21.96 -18.42 0.65
N ARG A 121 -22.47 -17.23 0.96
CA ARG A 121 -23.21 -16.95 2.19
C ARG A 121 -24.50 -17.77 2.28
N LEU A 122 -25.30 -17.80 1.22
CA LEU A 122 -26.57 -18.54 1.20
C LEU A 122 -26.37 -20.06 1.31
N ASP A 123 -25.33 -20.59 0.65
CA ASP A 123 -24.98 -22.01 0.72
C ASP A 123 -24.62 -22.41 2.16
N TRP A 124 -23.70 -21.69 2.80
CA TRP A 124 -23.31 -21.95 4.19
C TRP A 124 -24.45 -21.78 5.20
N ILE A 125 -25.30 -20.76 5.02
CA ILE A 125 -26.48 -20.55 5.88
C ILE A 125 -27.40 -21.76 5.82
N SER A 126 -27.71 -22.27 4.62
CA SER A 126 -28.61 -23.40 4.45
C SER A 126 -28.08 -24.68 5.13
N MET A 127 -26.79 -24.97 4.98
CA MET A 127 -26.13 -26.13 5.58
C MET A 127 -26.12 -26.06 7.12
N ILE A 128 -25.82 -24.89 7.68
CA ILE A 128 -25.78 -24.70 9.13
C ILE A 128 -27.19 -24.69 9.73
N GLU A 129 -28.17 -24.06 9.09
CA GLU A 129 -29.56 -24.07 9.58
C GLU A 129 -30.13 -25.48 9.66
N GLU A 130 -29.87 -26.32 8.65
CA GLU A 130 -30.32 -27.72 8.65
C GLU A 130 -29.70 -28.51 9.81
N LYS A 131 -28.37 -28.41 9.99
CA LYS A 131 -27.65 -29.13 11.05
C LYS A 131 -27.96 -28.59 12.44
N GLN A 132 -28.14 -27.28 12.58
CA GLN A 132 -28.54 -26.64 13.84
C GLN A 132 -29.94 -27.09 14.26
N LYS A 133 -30.89 -27.15 13.33
CA LYS A 133 -32.24 -27.65 13.64
C LYS A 133 -32.21 -29.10 14.12
N LYS A 134 -31.45 -29.97 13.44
CA LYS A 134 -31.28 -31.38 13.87
C LYS A 134 -30.64 -31.50 15.25
N LEU A 135 -29.64 -30.65 15.55
CA LEU A 135 -28.98 -30.62 16.86
C LEU A 135 -29.95 -30.15 17.97
N ASP A 136 -30.73 -29.10 17.73
CA ASP A 136 -31.70 -28.59 18.69
C ASP A 136 -32.85 -29.60 18.94
N GLU A 137 -33.25 -30.36 17.93
CA GLU A 137 -34.23 -31.45 18.06
C GLU A 137 -33.69 -32.63 18.88
N SER A 138 -32.43 -33.02 18.66
CA SER A 138 -31.79 -34.11 19.41
C SER A 138 -31.51 -33.76 20.87
N LEU A 139 -31.17 -32.49 21.15
CA LEU A 139 -31.09 -31.96 22.52
C LEU A 139 -32.44 -32.02 23.24
N LYS A 140 -33.53 -31.63 22.59
CA LYS A 140 -34.90 -31.73 23.16
C LYS A 140 -35.33 -33.15 23.45
N GLN A 141 -34.88 -34.11 22.64
CA GLN A 141 -35.19 -35.53 22.80
C GLN A 141 -34.24 -36.24 23.78
N ALA A 142 -33.24 -35.55 24.34
CA ALA A 142 -32.19 -36.11 25.20
C ALA A 142 -31.48 -37.33 24.58
N VAL A 143 -31.45 -37.43 23.25
CA VAL A 143 -30.75 -38.52 22.53
C VAL A 143 -29.34 -38.04 22.20
N PRO A 144 -28.29 -38.73 22.66
CA PRO A 144 -26.91 -38.34 22.38
C PRO A 144 -26.54 -38.70 20.94
N VAL A 145 -26.90 -37.84 19.99
CA VAL A 145 -26.35 -37.89 18.62
C VAL A 145 -25.38 -36.73 18.46
N MET A 146 -24.21 -36.86 19.06
CA MET A 146 -23.11 -35.97 18.73
C MET A 146 -22.47 -36.47 17.43
N GLU A 147 -23.07 -36.12 16.30
CA GLU A 147 -22.46 -36.37 14.99
C GLU A 147 -21.18 -35.54 14.92
N LYS A 148 -20.01 -36.20 14.97
CA LYS A 148 -18.68 -35.55 14.75
C LYS A 148 -18.66 -34.66 13.50
N GLY A 149 -19.55 -34.92 12.53
CA GLY A 149 -19.76 -34.08 11.35
C GLY A 149 -20.31 -32.67 11.64
N THR A 150 -21.14 -32.47 12.67
CA THR A 150 -21.73 -31.16 13.00
C THR A 150 -20.67 -30.20 13.56
N ALA A 151 -19.86 -30.66 14.51
CA ALA A 151 -18.75 -29.86 15.05
C ALA A 151 -17.71 -29.51 13.97
N GLN A 152 -17.42 -30.45 13.07
CA GLN A 152 -16.52 -30.21 11.93
C GLN A 152 -17.11 -29.20 10.92
N LEU A 153 -18.42 -29.22 10.70
CA LEU A 153 -19.10 -28.25 9.84
C LEU A 153 -19.02 -26.84 10.45
N TYR A 154 -19.30 -26.69 11.75
CA TYR A 154 -19.23 -25.39 12.43
C TYR A 154 -17.80 -24.86 12.47
N ARG A 155 -16.82 -25.73 12.72
CA ARG A 155 -15.40 -25.38 12.56
C ARG A 155 -15.14 -24.84 11.17
N THR A 156 -15.54 -25.55 10.12
CA THR A 156 -15.27 -25.10 8.74
C THR A 156 -15.97 -23.78 8.42
N ALA A 157 -17.18 -23.56 8.91
CA ALA A 157 -17.89 -22.30 8.74
C ALA A 157 -17.20 -21.14 9.49
N ALA A 158 -16.84 -21.35 10.75
CA ALA A 158 -16.08 -20.39 11.54
C ALA A 158 -14.74 -20.05 10.86
N ASN A 159 -14.03 -21.05 10.32
CA ASN A 159 -12.81 -20.84 9.54
C ASN A 159 -13.04 -19.90 8.36
N VAL A 160 -14.14 -20.07 7.60
CA VAL A 160 -14.45 -19.22 6.44
C VAL A 160 -14.76 -17.79 6.86
N ILE A 161 -15.51 -17.60 7.95
CA ILE A 161 -15.83 -16.29 8.51
C ILE A 161 -14.53 -15.61 8.98
N ASN A 162 -13.74 -16.29 9.80
CA ASN A 162 -12.51 -15.77 10.36
C ASN A 162 -11.46 -15.49 9.29
N ASP A 163 -11.31 -16.33 8.27
CA ASP A 163 -10.41 -16.07 7.14
C ASP A 163 -10.84 -14.79 6.39
N ASN A 164 -12.15 -14.56 6.20
CA ASN A 164 -12.65 -13.32 5.59
C ASN A 164 -12.42 -12.10 6.52
N VAL A 165 -12.62 -12.24 7.83
CA VAL A 165 -12.33 -11.18 8.81
C VAL A 165 -10.84 -10.84 8.81
N ASP A 166 -9.97 -11.84 8.83
CA ASP A 166 -8.52 -11.69 8.83
C ASP A 166 -8.05 -11.02 7.53
N ASP A 167 -8.58 -11.44 6.38
CA ASP A 167 -8.28 -10.85 5.09
C ASP A 167 -8.69 -9.38 5.03
N ARG A 168 -9.90 -9.05 5.52
CA ARG A 168 -10.39 -7.66 5.57
C ARG A 168 -9.62 -6.81 6.57
N PHE A 169 -9.30 -7.36 7.72
CA PHE A 169 -8.51 -6.67 8.73
C PHE A 169 -7.12 -6.33 8.17
N TRP A 170 -6.49 -7.30 7.50
CA TRP A 170 -5.22 -7.12 6.82
C TRP A 170 -5.29 -6.05 5.73
N ASP A 171 -6.33 -6.10 4.90
CA ASP A 171 -6.56 -5.14 3.83
C ASP A 171 -6.79 -3.71 4.36
N ILE A 172 -7.66 -3.53 5.35
CA ILE A 172 -7.91 -2.21 5.96
C ILE A 172 -6.63 -1.66 6.61
N TRP A 173 -5.93 -2.48 7.37
CA TRP A 173 -4.73 -2.04 8.08
C TRP A 173 -3.62 -1.66 7.10
N SER A 174 -3.37 -2.50 6.11
CA SER A 174 -2.34 -2.27 5.10
C SER A 174 -2.64 -1.02 4.25
N ARG A 175 -3.91 -0.77 3.90
CA ARG A 175 -4.34 0.48 3.27
C ARG A 175 -4.06 1.71 4.13
N ARG A 176 -4.47 1.68 5.40
CA ARG A 176 -4.25 2.81 6.32
C ARG A 176 -2.77 3.09 6.52
N LEU A 177 -1.94 2.04 6.64
CA LEU A 177 -0.50 2.21 6.75
C LEU A 177 0.10 2.79 5.47
N LEU A 178 -0.27 2.27 4.29
CA LEU A 178 0.20 2.83 3.02
C LEU A 178 -0.19 4.29 2.86
N ILE A 179 -1.44 4.66 3.14
CA ILE A 179 -1.91 6.05 3.11
C ILE A 179 -1.10 6.92 4.07
N LEU A 180 -0.80 6.43 5.28
CA LEU A 180 0.04 7.13 6.24
C LEU A 180 1.47 7.35 5.68
N ILE A 181 2.09 6.32 5.13
CA ILE A 181 3.42 6.42 4.50
C ILE A 181 3.40 7.43 3.35
N TYR A 182 2.42 7.32 2.46
CA TYR A 182 2.23 8.27 1.36
C TYR A 182 2.07 9.71 1.86
N SER A 183 1.27 9.91 2.91
CA SER A 183 1.02 11.23 3.49
C SER A 183 2.29 11.82 4.11
N ILE A 184 3.06 11.01 4.85
CA ILE A 184 4.35 11.45 5.42
C ILE A 184 5.33 11.83 4.31
N LEU A 185 5.47 10.99 3.27
CA LEU A 185 6.35 11.26 2.14
C LEU A 185 5.90 12.53 1.38
N LEU A 186 4.60 12.72 1.20
CA LEU A 186 4.04 13.92 0.58
C LEU A 186 4.36 15.18 1.41
N VAL A 187 4.13 15.14 2.72
CA VAL A 187 4.43 16.26 3.64
C VAL A 187 5.93 16.58 3.62
N LEU A 188 6.80 15.58 3.62
CA LEU A 188 8.24 15.78 3.48
C LEU A 188 8.61 16.40 2.13
N GLY A 189 8.00 15.94 1.04
CA GLY A 189 8.19 16.50 -0.30
C GLY A 189 7.75 17.96 -0.40
N ILE A 190 6.55 18.30 0.12
CA ILE A 190 6.05 19.67 0.19
C ILE A 190 6.96 20.54 1.05
N SER A 191 7.37 20.06 2.23
CA SER A 191 8.26 20.79 3.13
C SER A 191 9.61 21.08 2.49
N PHE A 192 10.16 20.11 1.75
CA PHE A 192 11.39 20.29 0.97
C PHE A 192 11.21 21.33 -0.14
N LEU A 193 10.09 21.28 -0.90
CA LEU A 193 9.79 22.29 -1.91
C LEU A 193 9.68 23.68 -1.30
N LEU A 194 8.94 23.84 -0.19
CA LEU A 194 8.79 25.11 0.51
C LEU A 194 10.15 25.65 0.98
N LEU A 195 11.04 24.78 1.49
CA LEU A 195 12.40 25.15 1.86
C LEU A 195 13.22 25.65 0.66
N GLN A 196 13.07 25.01 -0.51
CA GLN A 196 13.74 25.46 -1.74
C GLN A 196 13.16 26.78 -2.25
N PHE A 197 11.85 26.99 -2.16
CA PHE A 197 11.20 28.26 -2.54
C PHE A 197 11.52 29.42 -1.59
N ALA A 198 11.72 29.14 -0.30
CA ALA A 198 12.10 30.15 0.69
C ALA A 198 13.52 30.69 0.48
N ARG A 199 14.38 29.95 -0.22
CA ARG A 199 15.73 30.43 -0.59
C ARG A 199 15.65 31.23 -1.90
N PRO A 200 16.20 32.45 -1.96
CA PRO A 200 16.25 33.22 -3.20
C PRO A 200 16.99 32.41 -4.28
N GLY A 201 16.28 32.05 -5.36
CA GLY A 201 16.79 31.20 -6.44
C GLY A 201 16.91 29.70 -6.13
N GLY A 202 16.33 29.21 -5.02
CA GLY A 202 16.51 27.84 -4.56
C GLY A 202 15.70 26.79 -5.32
N PHE A 203 14.52 27.14 -5.85
CA PHE A 203 13.77 26.24 -6.73
C PHE A 203 14.29 26.35 -8.17
N SER A 204 14.51 25.22 -8.83
CA SER A 204 14.92 25.18 -10.24
C SER A 204 14.10 24.15 -10.99
N LEU A 205 13.71 24.44 -12.24
CA LEU A 205 13.12 23.44 -13.16
C LEU A 205 14.22 22.54 -13.77
N ALA A 206 15.38 22.43 -13.10
CA ALA A 206 16.35 21.40 -13.36
C ALA A 206 15.70 20.00 -13.22
N LEU A 207 16.36 18.99 -13.79
CA LEU A 207 15.86 17.62 -13.84
C LEU A 207 15.31 17.13 -12.49
N GLY A 208 16.04 17.38 -11.40
CA GLY A 208 15.62 16.97 -10.06
C GLY A 208 14.31 17.60 -9.59
N GLY A 209 14.07 18.89 -9.89
CA GLY A 209 12.83 19.57 -9.51
C GLY A 209 11.61 19.07 -10.28
N VAL A 210 11.79 18.80 -11.58
CA VAL A 210 10.74 18.20 -12.44
C VAL A 210 10.39 16.79 -11.97
N LEU A 211 11.40 15.95 -11.72
CA LEU A 211 11.19 14.58 -11.23
C LEU A 211 10.52 14.58 -9.86
N LEU A 212 10.92 15.48 -8.93
CA LEU A 212 10.33 15.58 -7.60
C LEU A 212 8.85 15.98 -7.67
N LEU A 213 8.49 16.98 -8.48
CA LEU A 213 7.09 17.39 -8.66
C LEU A 213 6.23 16.26 -9.24
N GLY A 214 6.78 15.55 -10.23
CA GLY A 214 6.11 14.37 -10.78
C GLY A 214 5.92 13.26 -9.74
N ALA A 215 6.96 12.97 -8.95
CA ALA A 215 6.89 12.00 -7.87
C ALA A 215 5.83 12.38 -6.82
N MET A 216 5.74 13.66 -6.46
CA MET A 216 4.71 14.16 -5.55
C MET A 216 3.30 14.05 -6.15
N GLY A 217 3.14 14.32 -7.45
CA GLY A 217 1.90 14.05 -8.17
C GLY A 217 1.50 12.58 -8.09
N GLY A 218 2.45 11.66 -8.28
CA GLY A 218 2.25 10.22 -8.13
C GLY A 218 1.86 9.81 -6.71
N LEU A 219 2.50 10.37 -5.67
CA LEU A 219 2.11 10.16 -4.26
C LEU A 219 0.68 10.64 -4.00
N ALA A 220 0.33 11.83 -4.48
CA ALA A 220 -1.01 12.39 -4.34
C ALA A 220 -2.07 11.54 -5.06
N SER A 221 -1.75 11.01 -6.24
CA SER A 221 -2.58 10.01 -6.94
C SER A 221 -2.81 8.79 -6.06
N GLY A 222 -1.75 8.27 -5.44
CA GLY A 222 -1.82 7.15 -4.50
C GLY A 222 -2.78 7.36 -3.34
N ILE A 223 -2.73 8.54 -2.73
CA ILE A 223 -3.60 8.90 -1.60
C ILE A 223 -5.06 9.05 -2.06
N LEU A 224 -5.29 9.77 -3.16
CA LEU A 224 -6.65 10.13 -3.60
C LEU A 224 -7.39 8.99 -4.30
N THR A 225 -6.70 8.17 -5.08
CA THR A 225 -7.34 7.08 -5.82
C THR A 225 -7.64 5.88 -4.93
N GLY A 226 -6.82 5.66 -3.89
CA GLY A 226 -6.94 4.46 -3.04
C GLY A 226 -6.89 3.15 -3.83
N GLU A 227 -6.39 3.18 -5.08
CA GLU A 227 -6.39 2.02 -5.98
C GLU A 227 -5.56 0.91 -5.35
N GLN A 228 -6.22 -0.23 -5.13
CA GLN A 228 -5.63 -1.44 -4.57
C GLN A 228 -4.70 -2.05 -5.62
N GLU A 229 -3.40 -1.99 -5.39
CA GLU A 229 -2.51 -2.98 -5.98
C GLU A 229 -2.55 -4.19 -5.04
N PHE A 230 -3.14 -5.29 -5.52
CA PHE A 230 -3.35 -6.52 -4.76
C PHE A 230 -2.08 -6.86 -3.95
N MET A 231 -2.16 -6.70 -2.63
CA MET A 231 -1.12 -7.20 -1.74
C MET A 231 -1.23 -8.71 -1.70
N ALA A 232 -0.41 -9.39 -2.51
CA ALA A 232 -0.25 -10.82 -2.42
C ALA A 232 0.08 -11.22 -0.97
N LYS A 233 -0.74 -12.11 -0.39
CA LYS A 233 -0.61 -12.58 0.98
C LYS A 233 0.84 -13.04 1.22
N GLY A 234 1.53 -12.42 2.19
CA GLY A 234 2.88 -12.81 2.61
C GLY A 234 4.03 -11.90 2.19
N HIS A 235 3.86 -11.03 1.19
CA HIS A 235 4.92 -10.12 0.71
C HIS A 235 4.63 -8.65 1.02
N PHE A 236 4.08 -8.40 2.20
CA PHE A 236 3.73 -7.06 2.70
C PHE A 236 4.82 -6.03 2.46
N TRP A 237 6.05 -6.35 2.84
CA TRP A 237 7.17 -5.41 2.75
C TRP A 237 7.54 -5.10 1.31
N ILE A 238 7.48 -6.10 0.42
CA ILE A 238 7.71 -5.86 -1.00
C ILE A 238 6.69 -4.84 -1.48
N ALA A 239 5.40 -5.09 -1.24
CA ALA A 239 4.33 -4.15 -1.60
C ALA A 239 4.48 -2.75 -0.96
N VAL A 240 4.82 -2.68 0.33
CA VAL A 240 4.97 -1.42 1.07
C VAL A 240 6.12 -0.57 0.57
N PHE A 241 7.20 -1.18 0.08
CA PHE A 241 8.33 -0.43 -0.48
C PHE A 241 8.21 -0.26 -1.99
N SER A 242 7.73 -1.27 -2.72
CA SER A 242 7.66 -1.26 -4.17
C SER A 242 6.56 -0.35 -4.67
N PHE A 243 5.35 -0.39 -4.11
CA PHE A 243 4.22 0.36 -4.66
C PHE A 243 4.40 1.88 -4.55
N PRO A 244 4.86 2.43 -3.41
CA PRO A 244 5.17 3.85 -3.36
C PRO A 244 6.29 4.27 -4.31
N LEU A 245 7.28 3.39 -4.51
CA LEU A 245 8.40 3.65 -5.39
C LEU A 245 7.98 3.59 -6.86
N VAL A 246 7.10 2.66 -7.24
CA VAL A 246 6.57 2.54 -8.59
C VAL A 246 5.74 3.79 -8.94
N ARG A 247 4.81 4.20 -8.08
CA ARG A 247 3.94 5.37 -8.36
C ARG A 247 4.70 6.68 -8.40
N THR A 248 5.67 6.86 -7.48
CA THR A 248 6.57 8.03 -7.54
C THR A 248 7.41 8.04 -8.82
N THR A 249 7.95 6.88 -9.22
CA THR A 249 8.75 6.76 -10.44
C THR A 249 7.92 7.05 -11.69
N GLN A 250 6.73 6.47 -11.80
CA GLN A 250 5.80 6.72 -12.90
C GLN A 250 5.41 8.20 -12.98
N GLY A 251 5.07 8.82 -11.85
CA GLY A 251 4.76 10.23 -11.78
C GLY A 251 5.95 11.11 -12.20
N ALA A 252 7.16 10.78 -11.76
CA ALA A 252 8.39 11.49 -12.13
C ALA A 252 8.66 11.42 -13.64
N VAL A 253 8.53 10.23 -14.24
CA VAL A 253 8.70 10.01 -15.69
C VAL A 253 7.63 10.76 -16.48
N ALA A 254 6.37 10.73 -16.04
CA ALA A 254 5.29 11.45 -16.72
C ALA A 254 5.51 12.97 -16.70
N ALA A 255 5.93 13.53 -15.56
CA ALA A 255 6.27 14.95 -15.46
C ALA A 255 7.46 15.30 -16.36
N LEU A 256 8.47 14.43 -16.47
CA LEU A 256 9.61 14.64 -17.36
C LEU A 256 9.18 14.69 -18.83
N ILE A 257 8.32 13.76 -19.26
CA ILE A 257 7.78 13.73 -20.63
C ILE A 257 6.99 15.01 -20.92
N VAL A 258 6.07 15.40 -20.02
CA VAL A 258 5.27 16.62 -20.19
C VAL A 258 6.15 17.87 -20.17
N PHE A 259 7.16 17.93 -19.31
CA PHE A 259 8.13 19.02 -19.30
C PHE A 259 8.82 19.14 -20.66
N TRP A 260 9.29 18.04 -21.22
CA TRP A 260 9.93 18.03 -22.53
C TRP A 260 8.97 18.48 -23.64
N MET A 261 7.72 18.04 -23.59
CA MET A 261 6.68 18.45 -24.54
C MET A 261 6.39 19.96 -24.48
N ILE A 262 6.41 20.55 -23.28
CA ILE A 262 6.27 22.01 -23.09
C ILE A 262 7.50 22.74 -23.64
N GLN A 263 8.71 22.27 -23.35
CA GLN A 263 9.95 22.90 -23.87
C GLN A 263 10.02 22.87 -25.40
N CYS A 264 9.51 21.81 -26.02
CA CYS A 264 9.45 21.67 -27.46
C CYS A 264 8.24 22.38 -28.11
N ASN A 265 7.35 23.02 -27.34
CA ASN A 265 6.07 23.59 -27.81
C ASN A 265 5.24 22.60 -28.65
N TYR A 266 5.29 21.30 -28.33
CA TYR A 266 4.67 20.27 -29.20
C TYR A 266 3.17 20.13 -28.98
N LEU A 267 2.71 20.15 -27.72
CA LEU A 267 1.32 19.91 -27.34
C LEU A 267 0.77 20.98 -26.40
N ILE A 268 1.61 21.51 -25.50
CA ILE A 268 1.24 22.54 -24.53
C ILE A 268 2.21 23.71 -24.69
N ARG A 269 1.65 24.91 -24.85
CA ARG A 269 2.41 26.16 -24.84
C ARG A 269 1.97 26.99 -23.63
N ILE A 270 2.94 27.64 -22.97
CA ILE A 270 2.68 28.55 -21.85
C ILE A 270 3.12 29.94 -22.28
N GLU A 271 2.19 30.90 -22.27
CA GLU A 271 2.43 32.30 -22.63
C GLU A 271 2.24 33.23 -21.42
N PRO A 272 3.18 34.15 -21.12
CA PRO A 272 4.49 34.32 -21.74
C PRO A 272 5.44 33.13 -21.46
N PRO A 273 6.49 32.91 -22.26
CA PRO A 273 7.53 31.95 -21.87
C PRO A 273 8.20 32.39 -20.56
N LEU A 274 8.74 31.45 -19.79
CA LEU A 274 9.60 31.75 -18.65
C LEU A 274 10.74 32.68 -19.10
N GLU A 275 10.74 33.92 -18.64
CA GLU A 275 11.73 34.92 -19.06
C GLU A 275 13.16 34.49 -18.70
N ARG A 276 14.09 34.65 -19.66
CA ARG A 276 15.52 34.30 -19.53
C ARG A 276 16.26 35.00 -18.37
N TYR A 277 15.66 36.01 -17.75
CA TYR A 277 16.24 36.73 -16.61
C TYR A 277 16.29 35.90 -15.32
N ASN A 278 15.55 34.80 -15.26
CA ASN A 278 15.57 33.84 -14.17
C ASN A 278 16.51 32.66 -14.49
N ARG A 279 17.80 32.94 -14.72
CA ARG A 279 18.86 31.92 -14.98
C ARG A 279 18.93 30.82 -13.92
N ALA A 280 18.43 31.06 -12.70
CA ALA A 280 18.35 30.05 -11.65
C ALA A 280 17.42 28.86 -11.99
N TYR A 281 16.50 29.02 -12.94
CA TYR A 281 15.41 28.06 -13.15
C TYR A 281 15.56 27.16 -14.39
N LEU A 282 16.51 27.44 -15.29
CA LEU A 282 16.71 26.72 -16.56
C LEU A 282 18.12 26.10 -16.63
N CYS A 283 18.31 24.95 -15.98
CA CYS A 283 19.54 24.16 -16.10
C CYS A 283 19.22 22.77 -16.67
N MET A 284 18.95 22.68 -17.96
CA MET A 284 18.96 21.38 -18.66
C MET A 284 19.50 21.40 -20.10
N THR A 285 19.84 22.55 -20.69
CA THR A 285 20.22 22.58 -22.12
C THR A 285 21.50 23.35 -22.46
N SER A 286 22.35 23.67 -21.48
CA SER A 286 23.64 24.31 -21.79
C SER A 286 24.81 23.53 -21.21
N PRO A 287 25.49 22.67 -21.99
CA PRO A 287 26.86 22.27 -21.72
C PRO A 287 27.78 23.42 -22.17
N VAL A 288 27.67 24.58 -21.54
CA VAL A 288 28.60 25.69 -21.79
C VAL A 288 29.45 25.84 -20.53
N TRP A 289 30.41 24.92 -20.41
CA TRP A 289 31.61 25.07 -19.58
C TRP A 289 32.61 26.03 -20.23
N HIS A 290 32.12 27.12 -20.83
CA HIS A 290 32.94 28.20 -21.35
C HIS A 290 32.30 29.52 -20.99
N ASP A 291 32.50 29.94 -19.73
CA ASP A 291 32.57 31.36 -19.42
C ASP A 291 33.92 31.65 -18.74
N PRO A 292 34.86 32.32 -19.43
CA PRO A 292 36.18 32.66 -18.91
C PRO A 292 36.10 33.95 -18.08
N VAL A 293 35.19 34.00 -17.11
CA VAL A 293 35.03 35.20 -16.25
C VAL A 293 35.78 35.06 -14.93
N PHE A 294 36.36 33.89 -14.64
CA PHE A 294 37.10 33.65 -13.40
C PHE A 294 38.63 33.88 -13.47
N ILE A 295 39.16 34.37 -14.60
CA ILE A 295 40.58 34.77 -14.72
C ILE A 295 40.66 36.27 -15.02
N ARG A 296 40.34 37.11 -14.03
CA ARG A 296 40.64 38.56 -14.11
C ARG A 296 41.45 39.13 -12.95
N ASN A 297 41.90 38.28 -12.01
CA ASN A 297 42.72 38.72 -10.88
C ASN A 297 44.04 37.93 -10.78
N LEU A 298 44.89 38.05 -11.80
CA LEU A 298 46.32 37.73 -11.67
C LEU A 298 47.14 38.93 -12.19
N PRO A 299 47.99 39.56 -11.36
CA PRO A 299 48.85 40.64 -11.79
C PRO A 299 50.10 40.03 -12.44
N GLY A 300 50.23 40.18 -13.76
CA GLY A 300 51.41 39.69 -14.48
C GLY A 300 51.41 40.15 -15.93
N ARG A 301 52.21 41.18 -16.22
CA ARG A 301 52.60 41.65 -17.56
C ARG A 301 52.92 40.48 -18.51
N VAL A 302 52.34 40.49 -19.71
CA VAL A 302 53.10 40.51 -20.98
C VAL A 302 52.28 41.27 -22.02
N ALA A 303 52.87 42.34 -22.56
CA ALA A 303 52.35 43.06 -23.70
C ALA A 303 52.47 42.19 -24.97
N GLY A 304 51.33 41.88 -25.58
CA GLY A 304 51.25 41.13 -26.84
C GLY A 304 50.16 41.72 -27.72
N LYS A 305 50.60 42.33 -28.82
CA LYS A 305 49.87 43.03 -29.88
C LYS A 305 48.48 42.47 -30.19
N ALA A 306 47.51 43.39 -30.22
CA ALA A 306 46.22 43.22 -30.86
C ALA A 306 46.39 43.01 -32.37
N SER A 307 45.86 41.89 -32.88
CA SER A 307 45.58 41.70 -34.29
C SER A 307 44.12 41.32 -34.45
N HIS A 308 43.43 42.09 -35.28
CA HIS A 308 42.05 41.94 -35.71
C HIS A 308 41.66 40.48 -36.02
N ALA A 309 40.67 39.97 -35.29
CA ALA A 309 39.78 38.94 -35.80
C ALA A 309 38.43 39.60 -36.10
N ARG A 310 38.12 39.67 -37.39
CA ARG A 310 36.85 40.17 -37.94
C ARG A 310 35.67 39.50 -37.25
N ASN A 311 34.69 40.31 -36.89
CA ASN A 311 33.30 39.90 -36.71
C ASN A 311 32.82 39.18 -37.97
N THR A 312 32.81 37.85 -37.96
CA THR A 312 31.90 37.09 -38.81
C THR A 312 30.56 37.05 -38.09
N PRO A 313 29.50 37.71 -38.60
CA PRO A 313 28.17 37.41 -38.10
C PRO A 313 27.90 35.94 -38.43
N PHE A 314 27.70 35.13 -37.40
CA PHE A 314 27.10 33.81 -37.57
C PHE A 314 25.80 34.01 -38.34
N LEU A 315 25.77 33.52 -39.57
CA LEU A 315 24.56 33.39 -40.37
C LEU A 315 23.48 32.75 -39.50
N PRO A 316 22.28 33.34 -39.37
CA PRO A 316 21.17 32.63 -38.78
C PRO A 316 20.94 31.40 -39.65
N TYR A 317 21.11 30.22 -39.08
CA TYR A 317 20.70 28.97 -39.70
C TYR A 317 19.19 29.11 -39.96
N SER A 318 18.84 29.41 -41.21
CA SER A 318 17.47 29.39 -41.69
C SER A 318 17.02 27.94 -41.59
N SER A 319 16.35 27.62 -40.47
CA SER A 319 15.63 26.36 -40.36
C SER A 319 14.72 26.25 -41.58
N PRO A 320 14.63 25.09 -42.24
CA PRO A 320 13.63 24.87 -43.27
C PRO A 320 12.27 25.26 -42.68
N LYS A 321 11.38 25.84 -43.51
CA LYS A 321 10.00 26.18 -43.15
C LYS A 321 9.31 24.92 -42.61
N SER A 322 9.49 24.62 -41.34
CA SER A 322 8.72 23.62 -40.64
C SER A 322 7.32 24.18 -40.59
N GLU A 323 6.35 23.38 -41.04
CA GLU A 323 4.95 23.61 -40.69
C GLU A 323 4.92 24.04 -39.22
N LYS A 324 4.40 25.25 -38.96
CA LYS A 324 4.12 25.69 -37.60
C LYS A 324 3.06 24.74 -37.07
N LYS A 325 3.50 23.68 -36.40
CA LYS A 325 2.61 22.82 -35.62
C LYS A 325 2.05 23.70 -34.53
N GLU A 326 0.78 24.06 -34.66
CA GLU A 326 0.07 24.82 -33.64
C GLU A 326 -0.03 23.95 -32.39
N PRO A 327 0.31 24.48 -31.20
CA PRO A 327 0.16 23.73 -29.97
C PRO A 327 -1.33 23.42 -29.77
N LEU A 328 -1.63 22.21 -29.31
CA LEU A 328 -3.02 21.79 -29.06
C LEU A 328 -3.66 22.58 -27.91
N LEU A 329 -2.85 23.00 -26.92
CA LEU A 329 -3.29 23.75 -25.76
C LEU A 329 -2.37 24.94 -25.51
N ASP A 330 -2.95 26.13 -25.45
CA ASP A 330 -2.23 27.37 -25.13
C ASP A 330 -2.71 27.92 -23.78
N LEU A 331 -1.81 27.92 -22.80
CA LEU A 331 -2.09 28.32 -21.43
C LEU A 331 -1.52 29.70 -21.16
N LYS A 332 -2.40 30.67 -20.92
CA LYS A 332 -2.02 32.06 -20.64
C LYS A 332 -1.87 32.29 -19.14
N ALA A 333 -0.71 32.78 -18.72
CA ALA A 333 -0.41 33.16 -17.35
C ALA A 333 -0.05 34.65 -17.27
N PRO A 334 -0.43 35.36 -16.19
CA PRO A 334 0.07 36.71 -15.96
C PRO A 334 1.60 36.74 -15.88
N PRO A 335 2.25 37.84 -16.31
CA PRO A 335 3.69 37.99 -16.19
C PRO A 335 4.14 37.82 -14.73
N GLY A 336 5.18 37.01 -14.51
CA GLY A 336 5.67 36.65 -13.18
C GLY A 336 4.97 35.46 -12.52
N LYS A 337 3.86 34.96 -13.08
CA LYS A 337 3.12 33.80 -12.54
C LYS A 337 3.31 32.51 -13.33
N GLN A 338 4.14 32.52 -14.37
CA GLN A 338 4.31 31.37 -15.26
C GLN A 338 4.87 30.15 -14.52
N ILE A 339 5.80 30.37 -13.57
CA ILE A 339 6.40 29.29 -12.78
C ILE A 339 5.33 28.46 -12.06
N TYR A 340 4.31 29.08 -11.47
CA TYR A 340 3.24 28.37 -10.77
C TYR A 340 2.44 27.48 -11.73
N LEU A 341 2.22 27.95 -12.96
CA LEU A 341 1.55 27.16 -13.99
C LEU A 341 2.39 25.95 -14.41
N TYR A 342 3.71 26.12 -14.56
CA TYR A 342 4.62 24.98 -14.78
C TYR A 342 4.57 23.98 -13.62
N LEU A 343 4.66 24.43 -12.36
CA LEU A 343 4.56 23.55 -11.20
C LEU A 343 3.25 22.76 -11.20
N LEU A 344 2.15 23.44 -11.47
CA LEU A 344 0.81 22.85 -11.50
C LEU A 344 0.70 21.81 -12.62
N VAL A 345 1.13 22.14 -13.84
CA VAL A 345 1.08 21.21 -14.97
C VAL A 345 1.97 19.99 -14.73
N LEU A 346 3.17 20.17 -14.17
CA LEU A 346 4.07 19.05 -13.86
C LEU A 346 3.55 18.16 -12.73
N PHE A 347 2.96 18.77 -11.69
CA PHE A 347 2.30 18.03 -10.62
C PHE A 347 1.11 17.23 -11.16
N PHE A 348 0.25 17.85 -11.97
CA PHE A 348 -0.88 17.16 -12.60
C PHE A 348 -0.41 16.08 -13.58
N ALA A 349 0.65 16.31 -14.34
CA ALA A 349 1.26 15.30 -15.20
C ALA A 349 1.71 14.08 -14.38
N GLY A 350 2.34 14.29 -13.23
CA GLY A 350 2.68 13.22 -12.29
C GLY A 350 1.46 12.50 -11.73
N PHE A 351 0.42 13.27 -11.38
CA PHE A 351 -0.85 12.74 -10.84
C PHE A 351 -1.60 11.87 -11.85
N THR A 352 -1.74 12.33 -13.10
CA THR A 352 -2.43 11.59 -14.16
C THR A 352 -1.54 10.55 -14.83
N GLY A 353 -0.22 10.71 -14.72
CA GLY A 353 0.79 9.87 -15.34
C GLY A 353 0.72 8.42 -14.91
N ASP A 354 0.43 8.19 -13.63
CA ASP A 354 0.16 6.86 -13.06
C ASP A 354 -0.95 6.14 -13.85
N LYS A 355 -2.12 6.79 -14.02
CA LYS A 355 -3.25 6.22 -14.77
C LYS A 355 -2.95 6.01 -16.25
N LEU A 356 -2.27 6.96 -16.87
CA LEU A 356 -1.93 6.89 -18.29
C LEU A 356 -0.91 5.77 -18.58
N LEU A 357 0.14 5.67 -17.77
CA LEU A 357 1.18 4.65 -17.90
C LEU A 357 0.63 3.27 -17.56
N LYS A 358 -0.21 3.15 -16.53
CA LYS A 358 -0.93 1.92 -16.20
C LYS A 358 -1.82 1.48 -17.37
N PHE A 359 -2.62 2.38 -17.93
CA PHE A 359 -3.47 2.07 -19.09
C PHE A 359 -2.66 1.61 -20.31
N MET A 360 -1.52 2.25 -20.58
CA MET A 360 -0.62 1.81 -21.66
C MET A 360 0.01 0.44 -21.35
N SER A 361 0.48 0.23 -20.12
CA SER A 361 1.04 -1.04 -19.65
C SER A 361 0.02 -2.18 -19.75
N ASP A 362 -1.22 -1.96 -19.31
CA ASP A 362 -2.30 -2.95 -19.36
C ASP A 362 -2.64 -3.31 -20.82
N LYS A 363 -2.66 -2.33 -21.73
CA LYS A 363 -2.84 -2.58 -23.16
C LYS A 363 -1.70 -3.36 -23.79
N VAL A 364 -0.46 -3.08 -23.41
CA VAL A 364 0.71 -3.79 -23.93
C VAL A 364 0.75 -5.23 -23.40
N THR A 365 0.55 -5.41 -22.09
CA THR A 365 0.55 -6.73 -21.45
C THR A 365 -0.60 -7.61 -21.97
N THR A 366 -1.82 -7.09 -22.09
CA THR A 366 -2.95 -7.85 -22.68
C THR A 366 -2.67 -8.26 -24.12
N ARG A 367 -2.04 -7.41 -24.93
CA ARG A 367 -1.61 -7.79 -26.30
C ARG A 367 -0.56 -8.90 -26.26
N LEU A 368 0.49 -8.76 -25.44
CA LEU A 368 1.54 -9.77 -25.30
C LEU A 368 1.00 -11.11 -24.83
N PHE A 369 0.06 -11.13 -23.87
CA PHE A 369 -0.60 -12.35 -23.42
C PHE A 369 -1.47 -12.96 -24.52
N SER A 370 -2.23 -12.14 -25.26
CA SER A 370 -3.04 -12.63 -26.39
C SER A 370 -2.19 -13.21 -27.53
N GLU A 371 -0.99 -12.66 -27.79
CA GLU A 371 -0.05 -13.18 -28.78
C GLU A 371 0.64 -14.46 -28.29
N ALA A 372 0.98 -14.52 -27.01
CA ALA A 372 1.54 -15.72 -26.37
C ALA A 372 0.52 -16.89 -26.35
N GLU A 373 -0.77 -16.60 -26.26
CA GLU A 373 -1.84 -17.60 -26.30
C GLU A 373 -2.05 -18.13 -27.72
N LYS A 374 -2.10 -17.24 -28.72
CA LYS A 374 -2.18 -17.60 -30.15
C LYS A 374 -1.01 -18.46 -30.63
N THR A 375 0.20 -18.21 -30.13
CA THR A 375 1.40 -19.00 -30.50
C THR A 375 1.46 -20.38 -29.83
N LYS A 376 0.70 -20.61 -28.76
CA LYS A 376 0.51 -21.95 -28.18
C LYS A 376 -0.51 -22.78 -28.94
N GLU A 377 -1.54 -22.16 -29.50
CA GLU A 377 -2.55 -22.85 -30.29
C GLU A 377 -2.03 -23.26 -31.68
N SER A 378 -1.12 -22.48 -32.30
CA SER A 378 -0.56 -22.83 -33.61
C SER A 378 0.48 -23.97 -33.59
N LYS A 379 0.80 -24.53 -32.41
CA LYS A 379 1.73 -25.65 -32.24
C LYS A 379 1.03 -26.96 -31.84
N LYS A 380 -0.29 -26.97 -31.80
CA LYS A 380 -1.12 -28.19 -31.84
C LYS A 380 -1.62 -28.40 -33.25
#